data_AF-A0A4Q3TST6-F1
#
_entry.id   AF-A0A4Q3TST6-F1
#
_cell.length_a   1.000
_cell.length_b   1.000
_cell.length_c   1.000
_cell.angle_alpha   90.00
_cell.angle_beta   90.00
_cell.angle_gamma   90.00
#
_symmetry.space_group_name_H-M   'P 1'
#
loop_
_entity.id
_entity.type
_entity.pdbx_description
1 polymer ?
#
loop_
_entity_poly.entity_id
_entity_poly.type
_entity_poly.pdbx_seq_one_letter_code
_entity_poly.pdbx_strand_id
1 'polypeptide(L)'
;MSQPLPTNADIRQLRTQAKELLRSLQATNPTAKLADAQWEIAKRHGFDSWPKLVAEVETPLLIEQMKGSIEKGDADELDRLLRRKPTLRRQLDEPLFGFDSPPVMRASGHREAARLLPVLVRHGADPNARSKWWA
;
A
#
# COMPACT_ATOMS: atom_id res chain seq x y z
N MET A 1 -7.96 -23.16 8.68
CA MET A 1 -7.20 -23.04 7.42
C MET A 1 -7.46 -21.65 6.87
N SER A 2 -6.54 -20.71 7.07
CA SER A 2 -6.70 -19.35 6.52
C SER A 2 -6.40 -19.39 5.02
N GLN A 3 -7.25 -18.77 4.20
CA GLN A 3 -6.98 -18.69 2.76
C GLN A 3 -5.97 -17.56 2.50
N PRO A 4 -4.83 -17.84 1.86
CA PRO A 4 -3.87 -16.80 1.52
C PRO A 4 -4.54 -15.76 0.61
N LEU A 5 -4.21 -14.50 0.84
CA LEU A 5 -4.63 -13.41 -0.05
C LEU A 5 -4.10 -13.70 -1.47
N PRO A 6 -4.94 -13.58 -2.51
CA PRO A 6 -4.45 -13.66 -3.87
C PRO A 6 -3.45 -12.52 -4.13
N THR A 7 -2.39 -12.79 -4.90
CA THR A 7 -1.30 -11.85 -5.20
C THR A 7 -1.77 -10.50 -5.78
N ASN A 8 -2.98 -10.49 -6.33
CA ASN A 8 -3.68 -9.38 -6.95
C ASN A 8 -5.06 -9.14 -6.32
N ALA A 9 -5.17 -9.31 -5.00
CA ALA A 9 -6.38 -9.02 -4.26
C ALA A 9 -6.90 -7.60 -4.59
N ASP A 10 -8.17 -7.50 -4.97
CA ASP A 10 -8.84 -6.22 -5.25
C ASP A 10 -9.84 -5.92 -4.12
N ILE A 11 -9.65 -4.78 -3.46
CA ILE A 11 -10.54 -4.30 -2.38
C ILE A 11 -11.97 -4.16 -2.87
N ARG A 12 -12.19 -3.84 -4.15
CA ARG A 12 -13.54 -3.79 -4.75
C ARG A 12 -14.19 -5.17 -4.69
N GLN A 13 -13.46 -6.22 -5.07
CA GLN A 13 -13.95 -7.59 -4.97
C GLN A 13 -14.21 -8.00 -3.51
N LEU A 14 -13.29 -7.68 -2.59
CA LEU A 14 -13.49 -7.97 -1.16
C LEU A 14 -14.74 -7.26 -0.60
N ARG A 15 -15.00 -6.01 -1.01
CA ARG A 15 -16.21 -5.27 -0.61
C ARG A 15 -17.47 -5.89 -1.18
N THR A 16 -17.41 -6.43 -2.40
CA THR A 16 -18.54 -7.17 -3.00
C THR A 16 -18.80 -8.46 -2.23
N GLN A 17 -17.75 -9.25 -1.94
CA GLN A 17 -17.86 -10.47 -1.12
C GLN A 17 -18.45 -10.18 0.26
N ALA A 18 -18.06 -9.07 0.91
CA ALA A 18 -18.62 -8.68 2.20
C ALA A 18 -20.14 -8.42 2.14
N LYS A 19 -20.62 -7.80 1.05
CA LYS A 19 -22.05 -7.57 0.84
C LYS A 19 -22.82 -8.85 0.52
N GLU A 20 -22.22 -9.74 -0.25
CA GLU A 20 -22.80 -11.06 -0.54
C GLU A 20 -22.90 -11.91 0.72
N LEU A 21 -21.84 -11.96 1.51
CA LEU A 21 -21.82 -12.65 2.80
C LEU A 21 -22.84 -12.05 3.77
N LEU A 22 -22.98 -10.72 3.82
CA LEU A 22 -24.03 -10.07 4.62
C LEU A 22 -25.42 -10.56 4.24
N ARG A 23 -25.74 -10.66 2.94
CA ARG A 23 -27.04 -11.17 2.47
C ARG A 23 -27.27 -12.61 2.94
N SER A 24 -26.24 -13.45 2.89
CA SER A 24 -26.32 -14.82 3.41
C SER A 24 -26.51 -14.85 4.93
N LEU A 25 -25.80 -14.01 5.68
CA LEU A 25 -25.94 -13.91 7.14
C LEU A 25 -27.34 -13.44 7.55
N GLN A 26 -27.90 -12.46 6.82
CA GLN A 26 -29.24 -11.92 7.09
C GLN A 26 -30.36 -12.94 6.85
N ALA A 27 -30.13 -13.95 5.99
CA ALA A 27 -31.08 -15.03 5.78
C ALA A 27 -31.26 -15.92 7.03
N THR A 28 -30.24 -16.00 7.88
CA THR A 28 -30.26 -16.80 9.13
C THR A 28 -30.40 -15.92 10.37
N ASN A 29 -29.85 -14.72 10.35
CA ASN A 29 -29.92 -13.74 11.43
C ASN A 29 -30.23 -12.34 10.85
N PRO A 30 -31.51 -11.89 10.91
CA PRO A 30 -31.92 -10.59 10.37
C PRO A 30 -31.18 -9.37 10.97
N THR A 31 -30.56 -9.54 12.14
CA THR A 31 -29.82 -8.46 12.83
C THR A 31 -28.35 -8.36 12.42
N ALA A 32 -27.86 -9.26 11.57
CA ALA A 32 -26.48 -9.27 11.09
C ALA A 32 -26.13 -7.97 10.34
N LYS A 33 -24.91 -7.47 10.61
CA LYS A 33 -24.40 -6.21 10.08
C LYS A 33 -23.24 -6.43 9.12
N LEU A 34 -22.96 -5.42 8.29
CA LEU A 34 -21.82 -5.45 7.37
C LEU A 34 -20.49 -5.65 8.11
N ALA A 35 -20.37 -5.15 9.33
CA ALA A 35 -19.19 -5.35 10.17
C ALA A 35 -18.94 -6.83 10.48
N ASP A 36 -19.99 -7.63 10.69
CA ASP A 36 -19.87 -9.07 10.96
C ASP A 36 -19.31 -9.79 9.72
N ALA A 37 -19.86 -9.49 8.54
CA ALA A 37 -19.39 -10.04 7.28
C ALA A 37 -17.93 -9.62 6.96
N GLN A 38 -17.59 -8.35 7.19
CA GLN A 38 -16.23 -7.83 7.02
C GLN A 38 -15.23 -8.48 7.98
N TRP A 39 -15.61 -8.66 9.24
CA TRP A 39 -14.78 -9.34 10.24
C TRP A 39 -14.56 -10.80 9.87
N GLU A 40 -15.60 -11.49 9.41
CA GLU A 40 -15.47 -12.89 9.00
C GLU A 40 -14.53 -13.06 7.80
N ILE A 41 -14.61 -12.17 6.81
CA ILE A 41 -13.66 -12.17 5.68
C ILE A 41 -12.23 -11.87 6.16
N ALA A 42 -12.03 -10.86 7.02
CA ALA A 42 -10.73 -10.56 7.61
C ALA A 42 -10.14 -11.78 8.32
N LYS A 43 -10.93 -12.44 9.17
CA LYS A 43 -10.52 -13.64 9.91
C LYS A 43 -10.19 -14.81 8.99
N ARG A 44 -10.96 -15.03 7.92
CA ARG A 44 -10.70 -16.07 6.90
C ARG A 44 -9.34 -15.89 6.22
N HIS A 45 -8.90 -14.65 6.05
CA HIS A 45 -7.58 -14.31 5.52
C HIS A 45 -6.49 -14.14 6.58
N GLY A 46 -6.80 -14.38 7.87
CA GLY A 46 -5.84 -14.30 8.97
C GLY A 46 -5.59 -12.89 9.53
N PHE A 47 -6.48 -11.93 9.25
CA PHE A 47 -6.41 -10.57 9.78
C PHE A 47 -7.36 -10.36 10.95
N ASP A 48 -6.92 -9.61 11.96
CA ASP A 48 -7.74 -9.31 13.14
C ASP A 48 -8.90 -8.33 12.85
N SER A 49 -8.79 -7.57 11.76
CA SER A 49 -9.78 -6.56 11.40
C SER A 49 -9.79 -6.29 9.91
N TRP A 50 -10.96 -5.85 9.43
CA TRP A 50 -11.14 -5.44 8.04
C TRP A 50 -10.22 -4.29 7.59
N PRO A 51 -10.00 -3.22 8.38
CA PRO A 51 -9.04 -2.19 8.02
C PRO A 51 -7.59 -2.72 7.84
N LYS A 52 -7.17 -3.70 8.64
CA LYS A 52 -5.85 -4.34 8.47
C LYS A 52 -5.76 -5.10 7.15
N LEU A 53 -6.77 -5.92 6.84
CA LEU A 53 -6.89 -6.62 5.56
C LEU A 53 -6.82 -5.64 4.38
N VAL A 54 -7.60 -4.56 4.43
CA VAL A 54 -7.62 -3.55 3.36
C VAL A 54 -6.25 -2.87 3.22
N ALA A 55 -5.60 -2.51 4.33
CA ALA A 55 -4.29 -1.89 4.29
C ALA A 55 -3.23 -2.82 3.68
N GLU A 56 -3.27 -4.11 4.00
CA GLU A 56 -2.35 -5.10 3.42
C GLU A 56 -2.54 -5.25 1.91
N VAL A 57 -3.79 -5.18 1.44
CA VAL A 57 -4.10 -5.25 0.01
C VAL A 57 -3.79 -3.93 -0.72
N GLU A 58 -4.02 -2.77 -0.09
CA GLU A 58 -3.72 -1.45 -0.68
C GLU A 58 -2.23 -1.17 -0.76
N THR A 59 -1.44 -1.58 0.24
CA THR A 59 -0.05 -1.14 0.40
C THR A 59 0.83 -1.49 -0.81
N PRO A 60 0.82 -2.72 -1.34
CA PRO A 60 1.59 -3.07 -2.53
C PRO A 60 1.21 -2.22 -3.76
N LEU A 61 -0.10 -1.97 -3.97
CA LEU A 61 -0.58 -1.14 -5.07
C LEU A 61 -0.11 0.31 -4.95
N LEU A 62 -0.11 0.84 -3.72
CA LEU A 62 0.37 2.19 -3.43
C LEU A 62 1.89 2.30 -3.60
N ILE A 63 2.66 1.26 -3.23
CA ILE A 63 4.11 1.19 -3.47
C ILE A 63 4.40 1.19 -4.97
N GLU A 64 3.67 0.40 -5.77
CA GLU A 64 3.85 0.38 -7.22
C GLU A 64 3.46 1.72 -7.87
N GLN A 65 2.40 2.38 -7.40
CA GLN A 65 2.07 3.75 -7.83
C GLN A 65 3.18 4.74 -7.51
N MET A 66 3.71 4.70 -6.30
CA MET A 66 4.83 5.54 -5.86
C MET A 66 6.07 5.33 -6.73
N LYS A 67 6.44 4.06 -6.98
CA LYS A 67 7.53 3.69 -7.89
C LYS A 67 7.28 4.26 -9.28
N GLY A 68 6.07 4.10 -9.81
CA GLY A 68 5.67 4.67 -11.10
C GLY A 68 5.80 6.19 -11.18
N SER A 69 5.46 6.93 -10.12
CA SER A 69 5.65 8.39 -10.06
C SER A 69 7.12 8.79 -10.09
N ILE A 70 7.98 8.06 -9.36
CA ILE A 70 9.43 8.29 -9.37
C ILE A 70 10.03 7.99 -10.75
N GLU A 71 9.66 6.87 -11.37
CA GLU A 71 10.12 6.47 -12.70
C GLU A 71 9.69 7.44 -13.81
N LYS A 72 8.54 8.11 -13.64
CA LYS A 72 8.03 9.11 -14.59
C LYS A 72 8.56 10.53 -14.32
N GLY A 73 9.14 10.78 -13.15
CA GLY A 73 9.49 12.12 -12.71
C GLY A 73 8.32 12.98 -12.23
N ASP A 74 7.18 12.37 -11.91
CA ASP A 74 5.97 13.06 -11.48
C ASP A 74 6.01 13.39 -9.98
N ALA A 75 6.67 14.51 -9.67
CA ALA A 75 6.83 14.99 -8.30
C ALA A 75 5.49 15.42 -7.66
N ASP A 76 4.53 15.90 -8.44
CA ASP A 76 3.23 16.35 -7.93
C ASP A 76 2.37 15.15 -7.51
N GLU A 77 2.35 14.09 -8.32
CA GLU A 77 1.65 12.85 -7.96
C GLU A 77 2.34 12.15 -6.78
N LEU A 78 3.68 12.10 -6.77
CA LEU A 78 4.44 11.56 -5.64
C LEU A 78 4.09 12.29 -4.33
N ASP A 79 4.07 13.61 -4.37
CA ASP A 79 3.76 14.44 -3.20
C ASP A 79 2.31 14.26 -2.74
N ARG A 80 1.34 14.23 -3.67
CA ARG A 80 -0.06 13.95 -3.37
C ARG A 80 -0.23 12.58 -2.70
N LEU A 81 0.46 11.56 -3.21
CA LEU A 81 0.39 10.20 -2.72
C LEU A 81 0.94 10.10 -1.28
N LEU A 82 2.11 10.68 -1.01
CA LEU A 82 2.76 10.68 0.31
C LEU A 82 2.02 11.54 1.35
N ARG A 83 1.31 12.59 0.93
CA ARG A 83 0.40 13.35 1.80
C ARG A 83 -0.81 12.51 2.21
N ARG A 84 -1.45 11.81 1.27
CA ARG A 84 -2.69 11.05 1.50
C ARG A 84 -2.48 9.74 2.25
N LYS A 85 -1.31 9.11 2.11
CA LYS A 85 -1.06 7.75 2.62
C LYS A 85 0.22 7.72 3.48
N PRO A 86 0.10 7.99 4.80
CA PRO A 86 1.24 7.96 5.72
C PRO A 86 1.97 6.60 5.78
N THR A 87 1.31 5.50 5.42
CA THR A 87 1.90 4.16 5.34
C THR A 87 3.08 4.10 4.37
N LEU A 88 3.04 4.87 3.28
CA LEU A 88 4.13 4.93 2.30
C LEU A 88 5.38 5.61 2.82
N ARG A 89 5.26 6.49 3.82
CA ARG A 89 6.43 7.18 4.40
C ARG A 89 7.40 6.20 5.05
N ARG A 90 6.89 5.10 5.59
CA ARG A 90 7.70 4.01 6.15
C ARG A 90 8.46 3.21 5.10
N GLN A 91 8.11 3.37 3.83
CA GLN A 91 8.71 2.65 2.71
C GLN A 91 9.74 3.53 1.97
N LEU A 92 9.95 4.78 2.40
CA LEU A 92 10.82 5.74 1.71
C LEU A 92 12.31 5.41 1.78
N ASP A 93 12.71 4.64 2.80
CA ASP A 93 14.10 4.21 3.01
C ASP A 93 14.29 2.71 2.72
N GLU A 94 13.20 2.01 2.35
CA GLU A 94 13.25 0.59 2.03
C GLU A 94 13.81 0.35 0.62
N PRO A 95 14.46 -0.81 0.36
CA PRO A 95 15.03 -1.15 -0.93
C PRO A 95 13.92 -1.53 -1.95
N LEU A 96 13.21 -0.52 -2.46
CA LEU A 96 12.05 -0.72 -3.33
C LEU A 96 12.38 -0.85 -4.83
N PHE A 97 13.61 -0.50 -5.21
CA PHE A 97 14.07 -0.48 -6.59
C PHE A 97 15.23 -1.46 -6.81
N GLY A 98 15.58 -1.70 -8.07
CA GLY A 98 16.67 -2.60 -8.44
C GLY A 98 17.99 -2.26 -7.74
N PHE A 99 18.82 -3.27 -7.49
CA PHE A 99 20.05 -3.19 -6.70
C PHE A 99 19.83 -2.74 -5.24
N ASP A 100 18.70 -3.14 -4.66
CA ASP A 100 18.25 -2.75 -3.32
C ASP A 100 18.37 -1.24 -3.07
N SER A 101 17.99 -0.45 -4.08
CA SER A 101 18.11 1.00 -4.02
C SER A 101 16.87 1.62 -3.37
N PRO A 102 17.06 2.53 -2.40
CA PRO A 102 15.95 3.26 -1.82
C PRO A 102 15.42 4.33 -2.79
N PRO A 103 14.15 4.76 -2.63
CA PRO A 103 13.53 5.85 -3.39
C PRO A 103 14.39 7.09 -3.60
N VAL A 104 15.13 7.55 -2.57
CA VAL A 104 16.02 8.72 -2.67
C VAL A 104 17.17 8.48 -3.65
N MET A 105 17.78 7.29 -3.61
CA MET A 105 18.86 6.92 -4.51
C MET A 105 18.35 6.79 -5.95
N ARG A 106 17.19 6.16 -6.15
CA ARG A 106 16.58 6.06 -7.48
C ARG A 106 16.24 7.45 -8.04
N ALA A 107 15.66 8.32 -7.23
CA ALA A 107 15.32 9.69 -7.63
C ALA A 107 16.55 10.53 -7.96
N SER A 108 17.67 10.31 -7.26
CA SER A 108 18.94 11.03 -7.51
C SER A 108 19.52 10.76 -8.90
N GLY A 109 19.35 9.55 -9.42
CA GLY A 109 19.76 9.19 -10.78
C GLY A 109 18.75 9.58 -11.88
N HIS A 110 17.61 10.16 -11.52
CA HIS A 110 16.56 10.55 -12.46
C HIS A 110 16.80 11.98 -12.99
N ARG A 111 16.43 12.26 -14.24
CA ARG A 111 16.57 13.60 -14.83
C ARG A 111 15.82 14.70 -14.06
N GLU A 112 14.72 14.32 -13.39
CA GLU A 112 13.89 15.20 -12.56
C GLU A 112 14.26 15.15 -11.06
N ALA A 113 15.48 14.74 -10.72
CA ALA A 113 15.96 14.66 -9.33
C ALA A 113 15.67 15.95 -8.54
N ALA A 114 15.89 17.12 -9.17
CA ALA A 114 15.66 18.42 -8.55
C ALA A 114 14.21 18.65 -8.09
N ARG A 115 13.23 17.94 -8.68
CA ARG A 115 11.81 18.00 -8.29
C ARG A 115 11.42 16.88 -7.34
N LEU A 116 11.94 15.67 -7.56
CA LEU A 116 11.61 14.47 -6.77
C LEU A 116 12.23 14.51 -5.37
N LEU A 117 13.51 14.86 -5.25
CA LEU A 117 14.25 14.81 -3.99
C LEU A 117 13.64 15.70 -2.89
N PRO A 118 13.26 16.97 -3.17
CA PRO A 118 12.62 17.80 -2.15
C PRO A 118 11.29 17.24 -1.64
N VAL A 119 10.56 16.49 -2.47
CA VAL A 119 9.31 15.82 -2.07
C VAL A 119 9.63 14.66 -1.12
N LEU A 120 10.57 13.80 -1.49
CA LEU A 120 10.96 12.65 -0.66
C LEU A 120 11.46 13.09 0.72
N VAL A 121 12.38 14.07 0.76
CA VAL A 121 12.95 14.60 2.01
C VAL A 121 11.87 15.26 2.88
N ARG A 122 10.94 16.02 2.28
CA ARG A 122 9.83 16.66 3.00
C ARG A 122 8.93 15.64 3.72
N HIS A 123 8.76 14.45 3.14
CA HIS A 123 7.94 13.39 3.72
C HIS A 123 8.72 12.43 4.63
N GLY A 124 10.00 12.75 4.90
CA GLY A 124 10.81 12.07 5.89
C GLY A 124 11.78 11.02 5.35
N ALA A 125 12.01 10.97 4.03
CA ALA A 125 13.07 10.11 3.49
C ALA A 125 14.44 10.61 3.96
N ASP A 126 15.33 9.69 4.34
CA ASP A 126 16.69 10.05 4.70
C ASP A 126 17.47 10.47 3.44
N PRO A 127 17.92 11.73 3.32
CA PRO A 127 18.70 12.19 2.17
C PRO A 127 20.05 11.47 2.03
N ASN A 128 20.53 10.83 3.10
CA ASN A 128 21.75 10.03 3.09
C ASN A 128 21.47 8.53 2.91
N ALA A 129 20.21 8.13 2.68
CA ALA A 129 19.85 6.74 2.41
C ALA A 129 20.57 6.22 1.17
N ARG A 130 20.99 4.96 1.26
CA ARG A 130 22.17 4.48 0.57
C ARG A 130 21.92 2.99 0.30
N SER A 131 22.10 2.53 -0.95
CA SER A 131 21.74 1.14 -1.30
C SER A 131 22.61 0.12 -0.56
N LYS A 132 22.06 -1.07 -0.28
CA LYS A 132 22.76 -2.11 0.49
C LYS A 132 23.97 -2.74 -0.22
N TRP A 133 24.18 -2.43 -1.50
CA TRP A 133 25.19 -3.06 -2.37
C TRP A 133 26.58 -2.40 -2.36
N TRP A 134 26.78 -1.24 -1.74
CA TRP A 134 28.12 -0.59 -1.63
C TRP A 134 28.59 -0.42 -0.18
N ALA A 135 28.09 -1.27 0.73
CA ALA A 135 28.63 -1.43 2.08
C ALA A 135 29.56 -2.65 2.17
#